data_AF-A0A1C3XHM2-F1
#
_entry.id   AF-A0A1C3XHM2-F1
#
_cell.length_a   1.000
_cell.length_b   1.000
_cell.length_c   1.000
_cell.angle_alpha   90.00
_cell.angle_beta   90.00
_cell.angle_gamma   90.00
#
_symmetry.space_group_name_H-M   'P 1'
#
loop_
_entity.id
_entity.type
_entity.pdbx_description
1 polymer ?
#
loop_
_entity_poly.entity_id
_entity_poly.type
_entity_poly.pdbx_seq_one_letter_code
_entity_poly.pdbx_strand_id
1 'polypeptide(L)' 'MSRTPARVTQADVARAIRAAQQCNAGQVRITKDGDILIDPAPQKQREQDKKDIAERRRIVL' A
#
# COMPACT_ATOMS: atom_id res chain seq x y z
N MET A 1 8.37 -8.82 -33.29
CA MET A 1 7.90 -8.47 -31.93
C MET A 1 8.58 -7.18 -31.50
N SER A 2 7.80 -6.15 -31.13
CA SER A 2 8.36 -4.95 -30.49
C SER A 2 8.96 -5.33 -29.14
N ARG A 3 10.28 -5.19 -28.97
CA ARG A 3 11.00 -5.47 -27.72
C ARG A 3 11.09 -4.21 -26.86
N THR A 4 9.97 -3.53 -26.64
CA THR A 4 9.98 -2.37 -25.76
C THR A 4 10.01 -2.88 -24.32
N PRO A 5 11.04 -2.55 -23.52
CA PRO A 5 11.09 -2.95 -22.12
C PRO A 5 9.89 -2.36 -21.37
N ALA A 6 9.36 -3.13 -20.42
CA ALA A 6 8.32 -2.62 -19.54
C ALA A 6 8.90 -1.48 -18.68
N ARG A 7 8.18 -0.38 -18.56
CA ARG A 7 8.56 0.74 -17.68
C ARG A 7 8.57 0.35 -16.20
N VAL A 8 7.73 -0.63 -15.84
CA VAL A 8 7.60 -1.17 -14.49
C VAL A 8 7.51 -2.69 -14.60
N THR A 9 8.29 -3.39 -13.79
CA THR A 9 8.32 -4.85 -13.76
C THR A 9 7.48 -5.40 -12.60
N GLN A 10 7.19 -6.70 -12.63
CA GLN A 10 6.54 -7.38 -11.49
C GLN A 10 7.36 -7.26 -10.20
N ALA A 11 8.69 -7.22 -10.30
CA ALA A 11 9.57 -7.05 -9.14
C ALA A 11 9.43 -5.65 -8.51
N ASP A 12 9.24 -4.62 -9.34
CA ASP A 12 8.98 -3.26 -8.88
C ASP A 12 7.64 -3.16 -8.15
N VAL A 13 6.60 -3.77 -8.70
CA VAL A 13 5.28 -3.85 -8.06
C VAL A 13 5.37 -4.55 -6.70
N ALA A 14 6.09 -5.68 -6.63
CA ALA A 14 6.26 -6.41 -5.37
C ALA A 14 7.00 -5.59 -4.31
N ARG A 15 8.04 -4.83 -4.71
CA ARG A 15 8.74 -3.89 -3.82
C ARG A 15 7.84 -2.76 -3.34
N ALA A 16 7.06 -2.17 -4.25
CA ALA A 16 6.14 -1.07 -3.93
C ALA A 16 5.07 -1.48 -2.91
N ILE A 17 4.48 -2.66 -3.07
CA ILE A 17 3.48 -3.20 -2.14
C ILE A 17 4.09 -3.39 -0.74
N ARG A 18 5.31 -3.93 -0.64
CA ARG A 18 5.98 -4.09 0.65
C ARG A 18 6.26 -2.74 1.32
N ALA A 19 6.74 -1.76 0.56
CA ALA A 19 6.95 -0.42 1.06
C ALA A 19 5.64 0.24 1.52
N ALA A 20 4.55 0.07 0.77
CA ALA A 20 3.23 0.56 1.14
C ALA A 20 2.72 -0.06 2.46
N GLN A 21 2.92 -1.36 2.65
CA GLN A 21 2.58 -2.05 3.91
C GLN A 21 3.39 -1.49 5.09
N GLN A 22 4.69 -1.26 4.92
CA GLN A 22 5.55 -0.69 5.96
C GLN A 22 5.17 0.76 6.30
N CYS A 23 4.72 1.52 5.31
CA CYS A 23 4.27 2.90 5.48
C CYS A 23 2.81 3.03 5.93
N ASN A 24 2.05 1.92 6.01
CA ASN A 24 0.60 1.92 6.20
C ASN A 24 -0.11 2.83 5.17
N ALA A 25 0.27 2.71 3.90
CA ALA A 25 -0.38 3.38 2.79
C ALA A 25 -1.62 2.57 2.37
N GLY A 26 -2.71 3.28 2.03
CA GLY A 26 -3.95 2.64 1.59
C GLY A 26 -3.92 2.16 0.13
N GLN A 27 -3.00 2.68 -0.68
CA GLN A 27 -2.87 2.35 -2.09
C GLN A 27 -1.46 2.63 -2.63
N VAL A 28 -1.14 1.98 -3.74
CA VAL A 28 0.03 2.24 -4.60
C VAL A 28 -0.48 2.70 -5.95
N ARG A 29 0.08 3.77 -6.51
CA ARG A 29 -0.26 4.26 -7.86
C ARG A 29 0.97 4.18 -8.76
N ILE A 30 0.78 3.66 -9.98
CA ILE A 30 1.82 3.58 -11.00
C ILE A 30 1.43 4.51 -12.15
N THR A 31 2.29 5.46 -12.51
CA THR A 31 2.03 6.41 -13.60
C THR A 31 2.34 5.80 -14.98
N LYS A 32 1.86 6.47 -16.04
CA LYS A 32 2.17 6.09 -17.43
C LYS A 32 3.68 6.12 -17.74
N ASP A 33 4.43 6.92 -16.99
CA ASP A 33 5.86 7.15 -17.17
C ASP A 33 6.70 6.18 -16.33
N GLY A 34 6.07 5.43 -15.41
CA GLY A 34 6.70 4.39 -14.59
C GLY A 34 6.98 4.80 -13.15
N ASP A 35 6.54 5.99 -12.74
CA ASP A 35 6.69 6.43 -11.35
C ASP A 35 5.78 5.63 -10.43
N ILE A 36 6.29 5.30 -9.24
CA ILE A 36 5.58 4.58 -8.20
C ILE A 36 5.33 5.54 -7.04
N LEU A 37 4.06 5.87 -6.81
CA LEU A 37 3.64 6.73 -5.71
C LEU A 37 3.06 5.88 -4.57
N ILE A 38 3.55 6.15 -3.37
CA ILE A 38 3.09 5.53 -2.11
C ILE A 38 2.70 6.67 -1.19
N ASP A 39 1.41 6.75 -0.85
CA ASP A 39 0.86 7.80 0.00
C ASP A 39 0.57 7.21 1.41
N PRO A 40 1.41 7.48 2.42
CA PRO A 40 1.17 6.98 3.78
C PRO A 40 -0.14 7.52 4.34
N ALA A 41 -0.91 6.68 5.05
CA ALA A 41 -2.10 7.17 5.73
C ALA A 41 -1.72 8.17 6.85
N PRO A 42 -2.48 9.26 7.04
CA PRO A 42 -2.26 10.17 8.15
C PRO A 42 -2.38 9.44 9.49
N GLN A 43 -1.53 9.79 10.46
CA GLN A 43 -1.42 9.08 11.75
C GLN A 43 -2.76 8.92 12.49
N LYS A 44 -3.70 9.85 12.34
CA LYS A 44 -5.04 9.78 12.96
C LYS A 44 -5.87 8.58 12.49
N GLN A 45 -5.72 8.15 11.23
CA GLN A 45 -6.44 6.99 10.70
C GLN A 45 -5.98 5.69 11.38
N ARG A 46 -4.68 5.57 11.69
CA ARG A 46 -4.10 4.40 12.36
C ARG A 46 -4.66 4.17 13.77
N GLU A 47 -5.00 5.24 14.49
CA GLU A 47 -5.58 5.12 15.84
C GLU A 47 -7.02 4.62 15.81
N GLN A 48 -7.80 5.04 14.80
CA GLN A 48 -9.17 4.60 14.59
C GLN A 48 -9.21 3.09 14.27
N ASP A 49 -8.40 2.63 13.30
CA ASP A 49 -8.35 1.21 12.90
C ASP A 49 -7.97 0.30 14.08
N LYS A 50 -7.05 0.74 14.94
CA LYS A 50 -6.65 -0.01 16.14
C LYS A 50 -7.79 -0.11 17.16
N LYS A 51 -8.57 0.95 17.35
CA LYS A 51 -9.73 0.94 18.26
C LYS A 51 -10.81 -0.01 17.76
N ASP A 52 -11.11 0.04 16.47
CA ASP A 52 -12.14 -0.82 15.85
C ASP A 52 -11.77 -2.31 15.93
N ILE A 53 -10.49 -2.65 15.72
CA ILE A 53 -9.99 -4.03 15.89
C ILE A 53 -10.08 -4.49 17.35
N ALA A 54 -9.73 -3.62 18.31
CA ALA A 54 -9.79 -3.94 19.73
C ALA A 54 -11.23 -4.13 20.23
N GLU A 55 -12.17 -3.32 19.72
CA GLU A 55 -13.59 -3.39 20.07
C GLU A 55 -14.24 -4.68 19.56
N ARG A 56 -13.95 -5.09 18.32
CA ARG A 56 -14.44 -6.37 17.76
C ARG A 56 -13.96 -7.59 18.55
N ARG A 57 -12.75 -7.55 19.12
CA ARG A 57 -12.22 -8.66 19.95
C ARG A 57 -12.88 -8.77 21.32
N ARG A 58 -13.49 -7.69 21.85
CA ARG A 58 -14.21 -7.73 23.13
C ARG A 58 -15.60 -8.36 23.03
N ILE A 59 -16.20 -8.37 21.84
CA ILE A 59 -17.56 -8.88 21.61
C ILE A 59 -17.57 -10.41 21.49
N VAL A 60 -16.41 -11.04 21.30
CA VAL A 60 -16.25 -12.51 21.20
C VAL A 60 -15.78 -13.07 22.55
N LEU A 61 -16.59 -12.92 23.61
CA LEU A 61 -16.45 -13.61 24.90
C LEU A 61 -17.84 -13.86 25.49
#